data_AF-A0A8I0BYN1-F1
#
_entry.id   AF-A0A8I0BYN1-F1
#
_cell.length_a   1.000
_cell.length_b   1.000
_cell.length_c   1.000
_cell.angle_alpha   90.00
_cell.angle_beta   90.00
_cell.angle_gamma   90.00
#
_symmetry.space_group_name_H-M   'P 1'
#
loop_
_entity.id
_entity.type
_entity.pdbx_description
1 polymer ?
#
loop_
_entity_poly.entity_id
_entity_poly.type
_entity_poly.pdbx_seq_one_letter_code
_entity_poly.pdbx_strand_id
1 'polypeptide(L)' 'MPLATEEFRTAARVQASRLGRPDLEAVFVPHPIQDQTLKEIEARADDVIEQVVARLTGRGDS' A
#
# COMPACT_ATOMS: atom_id res chain seq x y z
N MET A 1 -2.67 -8.59 3.76
CA MET A 1 -2.27 -7.17 3.74
C MET A 1 -2.86 -6.52 2.50
N PRO A 2 -3.75 -5.51 2.62
CA PRO A 2 -4.28 -4.79 1.46
C PRO A 2 -3.22 -3.90 0.80
N LEU A 3 -3.32 -3.72 -0.51
CA LEU A 3 -2.53 -2.77 -1.30
C LEU A 3 -3.53 -1.91 -2.09
N ALA A 4 -3.41 -0.59 -1.98
CA ALA A 4 -4.32 0.34 -2.64
C ALA A 4 -3.61 1.65 -3.01
N THR A 5 -4.19 2.47 -3.89
CA THR A 5 -3.71 3.85 -4.06
C THR A 5 -4.20 4.72 -2.91
N GLU A 6 -3.51 5.84 -2.66
CA GLU A 6 -3.83 6.76 -1.55
C GLU A 6 -5.27 7.28 -1.55
N GLU A 7 -5.88 7.45 -2.73
CA GLU A 7 -7.29 7.85 -2.90
C GLU A 7 -8.27 6.89 -2.21
N PHE A 8 -7.90 5.62 -2.04
CA PHE A 8 -8.75 4.62 -1.39
C PHE A 8 -8.50 4.47 0.12
N ARG A 9 -7.70 5.35 0.74
CA ARG A 9 -7.37 5.24 2.18
C ARG A 9 -8.62 5.15 3.07
N THR A 10 -9.61 6.00 2.83
CA THR A 10 -10.87 5.97 3.59
C THR A 10 -11.65 4.68 3.34
N ALA A 11 -11.76 4.25 2.08
CA ALA A 11 -12.47 3.02 1.72
C ALA A 11 -11.80 1.78 2.33
N ALA A 12 -10.47 1.71 2.30
CA ALA A 12 -9.69 0.64 2.91
C ALA A 12 -9.91 0.55 4.43
N ARG A 13 -9.92 1.69 5.14
CA ARG A 13 -10.24 1.74 6.58
C ARG A 13 -11.66 1.27 6.87
N VAL A 14 -12.64 1.70 6.09
CA VAL A 14 -14.03 1.26 6.26
C VAL A 14 -14.17 -0.25 6.04
N GLN A 15 -13.52 -0.78 5.00
CA GLN A 15 -13.51 -2.23 4.73
C GLN A 15 -12.86 -3.01 5.87
N ALA A 16 -11.71 -2.55 6.37
CA ALA A 16 -10.99 -3.16 7.49
C ALA A 16 -11.87 -3.26 8.76
N SER A 17 -12.52 -2.15 9.13
CA SER A 17 -13.46 -2.13 10.27
C SER A 17 -14.65 -3.07 10.08
N ARG A 18 -15.24 -3.11 8.88
CA ARG A 18 -16.37 -4.01 8.58
C ARG A 18 -16.00 -5.49 8.64
N LEU A 19 -14.73 -5.82 8.41
CA LEU A 19 -14.20 -7.17 8.53
C LEU A 19 -13.79 -7.54 9.97
N GLY A 20 -14.05 -6.68 10.96
CA GLY A 20 -13.65 -6.89 12.35
C GLY A 20 -12.14 -6.75 12.56
N ARG A 21 -11.44 -6.03 11.67
CA ARG A 21 -9.99 -5.85 11.69
C ARG A 21 -9.65 -4.34 11.59
N PRO A 22 -10.07 -3.50 12.56
CA PRO A 22 -9.90 -2.05 12.47
C PRO A 22 -8.44 -1.61 12.37
N ASP A 23 -7.52 -2.39 12.93
CA ASP A 23 -6.07 -2.12 12.91
C ASP A 23 -5.37 -2.74 11.68
N LEU A 24 -6.11 -3.28 10.72
CA LEU A 24 -5.51 -3.82 9.50
C LEU A 24 -5.02 -2.69 8.61
N GLU A 25 -3.70 -2.48 8.64
CA GLU A 25 -3.07 -1.50 7.77
C GLU A 25 -2.85 -2.01 6.34
N ALA A 26 -3.09 -1.12 5.38
CA ALA A 26 -2.77 -1.32 3.98
C ALA A 26 -1.45 -0.63 3.61
N VAL A 27 -0.75 -1.17 2.62
CA VAL A 27 0.30 -0.43 1.91
C VAL A 27 -0.39 0.49 0.91
N PHE A 28 0.05 1.75 0.85
CA PHE A 28 -0.52 2.73 -0.07
C PHE A 28 0.49 3.15 -1.13
N VAL A 29 0.05 3.13 -2.39
CA VAL A 29 0.80 3.61 -3.55
C VAL A 29 0.39 5.06 -3.84
N PRO A 30 1.35 5.99 -4.02
CA PRO A 30 1.04 7.38 -4.38
C PRO A 30 0.17 7.49 -5.65
N HIS A 31 -0.71 8.50 -5.69
CA HIS A 31 -1.53 8.85 -6.85
C HIS A 31 -1.12 10.24 -7.39
N PRO A 32 -1.30 10.57 -8.69
CA PRO A 32 -1.74 9.74 -9.82
C PRO A 32 -0.69 8.76 -10.34
N ILE A 33 -1.09 7.82 -11.21
CA ILE A 33 -0.17 7.02 -12.03
C ILE A 33 -0.01 7.61 -13.45
N GLN A 34 -0.92 8.50 -13.82
CA GLN A 34 -0.92 9.22 -15.09
C GLN A 34 0.32 10.13 -15.23
N ASP A 35 0.69 10.43 -16.48
CA ASP A 35 1.77 11.34 -16.85
C ASP A 35 3.16 10.99 -16.27
N GLN A 36 3.40 9.70 -16.01
CA GLN A 36 4.70 9.19 -15.59
C GLN A 36 5.44 8.48 -16.71
N THR A 37 6.75 8.63 -16.68
CA THR A 37 7.69 7.83 -17.45
C THR A 37 7.78 6.41 -16.88
N LEU A 38 8.26 5.47 -17.71
CA LEU A 38 8.54 4.11 -17.26
C LEU A 38 9.46 4.08 -16.04
N LYS A 39 10.51 4.90 -16.04
CA LYS A 39 11.48 4.98 -14.95
C LYS A 39 10.85 5.43 -13.62
N GLU A 40 9.90 6.36 -13.67
CA GLU A 40 9.18 6.82 -12.48
C GLU A 40 8.22 5.75 -11.95
N ILE A 41 7.60 4.98 -12.84
CA ILE A 41 6.74 3.85 -12.47
C ILE A 41 7.57 2.73 -11.84
N GLU A 42 8.74 2.41 -12.41
CA GLU A 42 9.67 1.41 -11.87
C GLU A 42 10.18 1.83 -10.49
N ALA A 43 10.65 3.07 -10.34
CA ALA A 43 11.11 3.58 -9.04
C ALA A 43 10.01 3.52 -7.97
N ARG A 44 8.78 3.89 -8.33
CA ARG A 44 7.62 3.77 -7.44
C ARG A 44 7.34 2.32 -7.04
N ALA A 45 7.49 1.38 -7.97
CA ALA A 45 7.30 -0.04 -7.68
C ALA A 45 8.37 -0.54 -6.70
N ASP A 46 9.62 -0.14 -6.90
CA ASP A 46 10.74 -0.46 -6.01
C ASP A 46 10.51 0.12 -4.58
N ASP A 47 10.02 1.35 -4.46
CA ASP A 47 9.72 1.97 -3.17
C ASP A 47 8.59 1.25 -2.39
N VAL A 48 7.62 0.71 -3.13
CA VAL A 48 6.44 0.05 -2.54
C VAL A 48 6.72 -1.43 -2.24
N ILE A 49 7.50 -2.12 -3.10
CA ILE A 49 7.71 -3.56 -2.97
C ILE A 49 8.44 -3.91 -1.67
N GLU A 50 9.37 -3.07 -1.22
CA GLU A 50 10.05 -3.27 0.07
C GLU A 50 9.07 -3.27 1.24
N GLN A 51 8.09 -2.35 1.24
CA GLN A 51 7.06 -2.27 2.28
C GLN A 51 6.13 -3.48 2.27
N VAL A 52 5.78 -3.96 1.07
CA VAL A 52 4.95 -5.16 0.89
C VAL A 52 5.68 -6.39 1.42
N VAL A 53 6.94 -6.59 1.04
CA VAL A 53 7.76 -7.73 1.48
C VAL A 53 7.96 -7.70 2.99
N ALA A 54 8.29 -6.54 3.57
CA ALA A 54 8.48 -6.39 5.01
C ALA A 54 7.23 -6.82 5.79
N ARG A 55 6.04 -6.37 5.38
CA ARG A 55 4.76 -6.74 6.01
C ARG A 55 4.36 -8.19 5.80
N LEU A 56 4.65 -8.78 4.64
CA LEU A 56 4.33 -10.20 4.38
C LEU A 56 5.25 -11.15 5.12
N THR A 57 6.50 -10.74 5.39
CA THR A 57 7.52 -11.61 5.99
C THR A 57 7.79 -11.32 7.46
N GLY A 58 7.18 -10.28 8.05
CA GLY A 58 7.42 -9.86 9.44
C GLY A 58 8.81 -9.27 9.67
N ARG A 59 9.55 -8.90 8.61
CA ARG A 59 10.91 -8.35 8.69
C ARG A 59 10.97 -6.87 9.12
N GLY A 60 9.82 -6.22 9.33
CA GLY A 60 9.71 -4.82 9.73
C GLY A 60 9.33 -4.60 11.20
N ASP A 61 9.04 -5.67 11.94
CA ASP A 61 8.65 -5.61 13.35
C ASP A 61 9.85 -6.04 14.21
N SER A 62 10.79 -5.13 14.46
CA SER A 62 11.88 -5.27 15.44
C SER A 62 12.15 -3.94 16.11
#